data_AF-A0A061QT83-F1
#
_entry.id   AF-A0A061QT83-F1
#
_cell.length_a   1.000
_cell.length_b   1.000
_cell.length_c   1.000
_cell.angle_alpha   90.00
_cell.angle_beta   90.00
_cell.angle_gamma   90.00
#
_symmetry.space_group_name_H-M   'P 1'
#
loop_
_entity.id
_entity.type
_entity.pdbx_description
1 polymer ?
#
loop_
_entity_poly.entity_id
_entity_poly.type
_entity_poly.pdbx_seq_one_letter_code
_entity_poly.pdbx_strand_id
1 'polypeptide(L)'
;MDLEESLWTSLQLLGFADRLSESRKENRTSGFPEEFGPYMFRRGNGTALDEVLHFLLEKVYGVDVLKRELRNCWPPADGRQRTVWKRMAKKFLESLGSRGLLPQKLVCSAASLLQTASGTRLLELLCHLADHALRTVHTQMFPADNSVPAQLTHVLQKLTKNRQEIRTGREPSLPEPLLSPLIDASKSRTSDSEELFLRVCENSTSSHEAWKAVANSLTSTYRDLLAKNSALEQALDRLPEREQAPAFSEEVRAVMEPRLYDPRAGTVI
;
A
#
# COMPACT_ATOMS: atom_id res chain seq x y z
N MET A 1 15.61 -15.88 4.49
CA MET A 1 15.05 -14.54 4.67
C MET A 1 15.07 -14.23 6.16
N ASP A 2 15.61 -13.08 6.52
CA ASP A 2 15.57 -12.60 7.90
C ASP A 2 14.12 -12.27 8.30
N LEU A 3 13.77 -12.48 9.57
CA LEU A 3 12.41 -12.25 10.07
C LEU A 3 11.93 -10.80 9.85
N GLU A 4 12.86 -9.87 9.98
CA GLU A 4 12.69 -8.43 9.78
C GLU A 4 12.24 -8.10 8.35
N GLU A 5 12.93 -8.66 7.35
CA GLU A 5 12.61 -8.48 5.94
C GLU A 5 11.31 -9.21 5.56
N SER A 6 11.07 -10.39 6.14
CA SER A 6 9.83 -11.14 5.93
C SER A 6 8.61 -10.37 6.45
N LEU A 7 8.72 -9.77 7.65
CA LEU A 7 7.67 -8.92 8.20
C LEU A 7 7.42 -7.73 7.28
N TRP A 8 8.49 -7.03 6.88
CA TRP A 8 8.39 -5.85 6.03
C TRP A 8 7.71 -6.16 4.70
N THR A 9 8.13 -7.24 4.05
CA THR A 9 7.53 -7.70 2.79
C THR A 9 6.04 -8.00 2.97
N SER A 10 5.68 -8.68 4.06
CA SER A 10 4.27 -8.99 4.37
C SER A 10 3.44 -7.71 4.59
N LEU A 11 4.00 -6.70 5.25
CA LEU A 11 3.35 -5.41 5.43
C LEU A 11 3.17 -4.65 4.10
N GLN A 12 4.17 -4.68 3.23
CA GLN A 12 4.07 -4.07 1.90
C GLN A 12 2.99 -4.74 1.06
N LEU A 13 2.91 -6.08 1.07
CA LEU A 13 1.86 -6.84 0.37
C LEU A 13 0.44 -6.51 0.88
N LEU A 14 0.29 -6.18 2.16
CA LEU A 14 -0.98 -5.76 2.74
C LEU A 14 -1.36 -4.30 2.43
N GLY A 15 -0.48 -3.54 1.79
CA GLY A 15 -0.68 -2.12 1.48
C GLY A 15 -0.30 -1.16 2.61
N PHE A 16 0.68 -1.50 3.46
CA PHE A 16 1.08 -0.64 4.57
C PHE A 16 1.66 0.71 4.12
N ALA A 17 2.27 0.78 2.92
CA ALA A 17 2.81 2.02 2.35
C ALA A 17 1.72 3.10 2.16
N ASP A 18 0.53 2.70 1.74
CA ASP A 18 -0.60 3.62 1.54
C ASP A 18 -1.02 4.25 2.86
N ARG A 19 -1.08 3.45 3.93
CA ARG A 19 -1.42 3.91 5.28
C ARG A 19 -0.40 4.89 5.85
N LEU A 20 0.89 4.65 5.62
CA LEU A 20 1.94 5.61 5.98
C LEU A 20 1.81 6.92 5.19
N SER A 21 1.37 6.85 3.93
CA SER A 21 1.14 8.05 3.11
C SER A 21 -0.08 8.87 3.59
N GLU A 22 -1.14 8.20 4.04
CA GLU A 22 -2.35 8.84 4.59
C GLU A 22 -2.08 9.52 5.92
N SER A 23 -1.38 8.84 6.84
CA SER A 23 -0.96 9.41 8.13
C SER A 23 -0.11 10.68 7.96
N ARG A 24 0.71 10.74 6.88
CA ARG A 24 1.50 11.94 6.53
C ARG A 24 0.65 13.12 6.05
N LYS A 25 -0.46 12.86 5.35
CA LYS A 25 -1.34 13.94 4.87
C LYS A 25 -2.05 14.65 6.02
N GLU A 26 -2.39 13.90 7.07
CA GLU A 26 -3.00 14.43 8.29
C GLU A 26 -1.97 15.17 9.18
N ASN A 27 -0.74 14.65 9.29
CA ASN A 27 0.34 15.26 10.08
C ASN A 27 1.30 16.08 9.22
N ARG A 28 0.91 17.30 8.82
CA ARG A 28 1.72 18.21 7.97
C ARG A 28 3.00 18.77 8.60
N THR A 29 3.41 18.34 9.79
CA THR A 29 4.42 19.04 10.61
C THR A 29 5.65 18.24 11.03
N SER A 30 5.80 16.97 10.65
CA SER A 30 7.04 16.25 10.91
C SER A 30 7.54 15.56 9.65
N GLY A 31 8.75 15.93 9.22
CA GLY A 31 9.52 15.15 8.27
C GLY A 31 9.60 13.69 8.74
N PHE A 32 9.65 12.77 7.78
CA PHE A 32 9.84 11.34 8.02
C PHE A 32 10.70 11.10 9.27
N PRO A 33 10.19 10.47 10.33
CA PRO A 33 11.10 9.88 11.28
C PRO A 33 11.70 8.65 10.58
N GLU A 34 12.99 8.42 10.73
CA GLU A 34 13.74 7.22 10.33
C GLU A 34 13.19 5.90 10.97
N GLU A 35 11.92 5.87 11.38
CA GLU A 35 11.31 4.88 12.27
C GLU A 35 10.66 3.69 11.55
N PHE A 36 10.28 3.81 10.27
CA PHE A 36 9.58 2.75 9.54
C PHE A 36 10.47 2.16 8.44
N GLY A 37 10.68 0.85 8.50
CA GLY A 37 11.48 0.11 7.53
C GLY A 37 11.67 -1.34 7.95
N PRO A 38 12.46 -2.13 7.19
CA PRO A 38 12.71 -3.53 7.51
C PRO A 38 13.23 -3.74 8.93
N TYR A 39 14.07 -2.82 9.40
CA TYR A 39 14.83 -2.93 10.65
C TYR A 39 14.23 -2.12 11.81
N MET A 40 12.93 -1.77 11.73
CA MET A 40 12.28 -0.85 12.68
C MET A 40 12.17 -1.35 14.13
N PHE A 41 12.39 -2.64 14.38
CA PHE A 41 12.33 -3.25 15.73
C PHE A 41 13.68 -3.71 16.28
N ARG A 42 14.80 -3.37 15.61
CA ARG A 42 16.16 -3.58 16.17
C ARG A 42 16.37 -2.77 17.45
N ARG A 43 15.75 -1.59 17.51
CA ARG A 43 15.64 -0.74 18.69
C ARG A 43 14.18 -0.71 19.15
N GLY A 44 13.95 -0.45 20.42
CA GLY A 44 12.59 -0.30 20.97
C GLY A 44 11.85 0.82 20.26
N ASN A 45 10.84 0.47 19.44
CA ASN A 45 10.05 1.43 18.68
C ASN A 45 8.56 1.25 18.97
N GLY A 46 8.08 1.96 19.98
CA GLY A 46 6.67 1.91 20.39
C GLY A 46 5.71 2.53 19.38
N THR A 47 6.15 3.53 18.62
CA THR A 47 5.33 4.21 17.60
C THR A 47 5.11 3.28 16.40
N ALA A 48 6.18 2.67 15.89
CA ALA A 48 6.08 1.70 14.80
C ALA A 48 5.26 0.48 15.21
N LEU A 49 5.45 -0.01 16.45
CA LEU A 49 4.66 -1.12 16.96
C LEU A 49 3.16 -0.80 16.96
N ASP A 50 2.78 0.36 17.51
CA ASP A 50 1.37 0.74 17.63
C ASP A 50 0.72 0.85 16.25
N GLU A 51 1.40 1.45 15.28
CA GLU A 51 0.90 1.55 13.90
C GLU A 51 0.81 0.21 13.18
N VAL A 52 1.86 -0.60 13.23
CA VAL A 52 1.87 -1.93 12.60
C VAL A 52 0.79 -2.81 13.20
N LEU A 53 0.65 -2.80 14.53
CA LEU A 53 -0.32 -3.64 15.23
C LEU A 53 -1.76 -3.20 14.93
N HIS A 54 -2.04 -1.89 14.92
CA HIS A 54 -3.35 -1.39 14.51
C HIS A 54 -3.67 -1.81 13.07
N PHE A 55 -2.75 -1.59 12.14
CA PHE A 55 -2.94 -1.98 10.74
C PHE A 55 -3.24 -3.47 10.57
N LEU A 56 -2.45 -4.34 11.20
CA LEU A 56 -2.65 -5.77 11.09
C LEU A 56 -3.99 -6.22 11.70
N LEU A 57 -4.37 -5.66 12.85
CA LEU A 57 -5.67 -5.93 13.46
C LEU A 57 -6.82 -5.42 12.58
N GLU A 58 -6.65 -4.31 11.90
CA GLU A 58 -7.63 -3.74 10.97
C GLU A 58 -7.88 -4.68 9.78
N LYS A 59 -6.82 -5.29 9.24
CA LYS A 59 -6.93 -6.29 8.15
C LYS A 59 -7.58 -7.60 8.61
N VAL A 60 -7.37 -8.01 9.86
CA VAL A 60 -7.92 -9.26 10.40
C VAL A 60 -9.39 -9.13 10.80
N TYR A 61 -9.76 -8.07 11.53
CA TYR A 61 -11.11 -7.89 12.08
C TYR A 61 -12.02 -7.03 11.22
N GLY A 62 -11.45 -6.26 10.29
CA GLY A 62 -12.17 -5.27 9.51
C GLY A 62 -12.23 -3.91 10.19
N VAL A 63 -12.29 -2.87 9.36
CA VAL A 63 -12.24 -1.46 9.75
C VAL A 63 -13.37 -1.09 10.72
N ASP A 64 -14.58 -1.56 10.47
CA ASP A 64 -15.77 -1.15 11.24
C ASP A 64 -15.78 -1.70 12.67
N VAL A 65 -15.33 -2.94 12.84
CA VAL A 65 -15.23 -3.59 14.15
C VAL A 65 -14.15 -2.90 14.97
N LEU A 66 -12.99 -2.67 14.35
CA LEU A 66 -11.85 -2.08 15.05
C LEU A 66 -12.13 -0.63 15.45
N LYS A 67 -12.72 0.18 14.55
CA LYS A 67 -13.15 1.55 14.86
C LYS A 67 -14.10 1.60 16.04
N ARG A 68 -15.03 0.64 16.16
CA ARG A 68 -16.02 0.60 17.24
C ARG A 68 -15.39 0.31 18.61
N GLU A 69 -14.47 -0.64 18.65
CA GLU A 69 -13.78 -1.10 19.86
C GLU A 69 -12.70 -0.11 20.32
N LEU A 70 -12.08 0.63 19.39
CA LEU A 70 -10.95 1.53 19.67
C LEU A 70 -11.30 3.02 19.74
N ARG A 71 -12.59 3.41 19.69
CA ARG A 71 -13.05 4.82 19.62
C ARG A 71 -12.34 5.79 20.56
N ASN A 72 -12.01 5.34 21.78
CA ASN A 72 -11.49 6.18 22.85
C ASN A 72 -9.99 5.99 23.12
N CYS A 73 -9.31 5.12 22.37
CA CYS A 73 -7.90 4.77 22.62
C CYS A 73 -7.02 4.77 21.37
N TRP A 74 -7.59 5.00 20.19
CA TRP A 74 -6.85 5.14 18.94
C TRP A 74 -7.25 6.42 18.19
N PRO A 75 -6.27 7.21 17.68
CA PRO A 75 -4.82 7.09 17.90
C PRO A 75 -4.42 7.51 19.33
N PRO A 76 -3.40 6.88 19.93
CA PRO A 76 -2.99 7.19 21.30
C PRO A 76 -2.25 8.55 21.36
N ALA A 77 -2.91 9.58 21.86
CA ALA A 77 -2.30 10.90 22.10
C ALA A 77 -1.48 10.92 23.40
N ASP A 78 -1.95 10.24 24.44
CA ASP A 78 -1.32 10.24 25.77
C ASP A 78 -0.81 8.85 26.20
N GLY A 79 0.12 8.83 27.16
CA GLY A 79 0.63 7.58 27.75
C GLY A 79 -0.45 6.71 28.42
N ARG A 80 -1.53 7.33 28.94
CA ARG A 80 -2.70 6.61 29.45
C ARG A 80 -3.46 5.90 28.33
N GLN A 81 -3.73 6.60 27.24
CA GLN A 81 -4.38 6.02 26.05
C GLN A 81 -3.53 4.91 25.43
N ARG A 82 -2.20 5.10 25.35
CA ARG A 82 -1.28 4.05 24.88
C ARG A 82 -1.33 2.79 25.74
N THR A 83 -1.47 2.93 27.06
CA THR A 83 -1.63 1.78 27.97
C THR A 83 -2.96 1.05 27.74
N VAL A 84 -4.05 1.80 27.53
CA VAL A 84 -5.37 1.23 27.20
C VAL A 84 -5.33 0.53 25.84
N TRP A 85 -4.71 1.16 24.84
CA TRP A 85 -4.46 0.59 23.51
C TRP A 85 -3.72 -0.75 23.62
N LYS A 86 -2.56 -0.80 24.29
CA LYS A 86 -1.80 -2.05 24.48
C LYS A 86 -2.60 -3.13 25.19
N ARG A 87 -3.45 -2.77 26.14
CA ARG A 87 -4.37 -3.72 26.82
C ARG A 87 -5.41 -4.28 25.86
N MET A 88 -6.01 -3.44 25.01
CA MET A 88 -6.97 -3.87 24.00
C MET A 88 -6.30 -4.74 22.93
N ALA A 89 -5.15 -4.33 22.42
CA ALA A 89 -4.36 -5.10 21.47
C ALA A 89 -4.01 -6.49 22.04
N LYS A 90 -3.62 -6.59 23.31
CA LYS A 90 -3.41 -7.88 24.00
C LYS A 90 -4.68 -8.75 23.97
N LYS A 91 -5.86 -8.20 24.26
CA LYS A 91 -7.12 -8.95 24.21
C LYS A 91 -7.42 -9.49 22.80
N PHE A 92 -7.17 -8.69 21.76
CA PHE A 92 -7.31 -9.16 20.38
C PHE A 92 -6.36 -10.32 20.09
N LEU A 93 -5.09 -10.21 20.49
CA LEU A 93 -4.10 -11.28 20.32
C LEU A 93 -4.48 -12.54 21.11
N GLU A 94 -4.99 -12.41 22.33
CA GLU A 94 -5.52 -13.52 23.14
C GLU A 94 -6.70 -14.21 22.46
N SER A 95 -7.61 -13.44 21.86
CA SER A 95 -8.74 -14.01 21.13
C SER A 95 -8.30 -14.76 19.86
N LEU A 96 -7.27 -14.30 19.14
CA LEU A 96 -6.68 -15.03 18.02
C LEU A 96 -5.95 -16.30 18.49
N GLY A 97 -5.21 -16.21 19.60
CA GLY A 97 -4.56 -17.37 20.22
C GLY A 97 -5.57 -18.46 20.62
N SER A 98 -6.70 -18.07 21.22
CA SER A 98 -7.76 -19.01 21.61
C SER A 98 -8.38 -19.76 20.43
N ARG A 99 -8.36 -19.17 19.22
CA ARG A 99 -8.81 -19.80 17.98
C ARG A 99 -7.75 -20.67 17.31
N GLY A 100 -6.55 -20.76 17.90
CA GLY A 100 -5.42 -21.50 17.33
C GLY A 100 -4.74 -20.81 16.14
N LEU A 101 -4.99 -19.51 15.94
CA LEU A 101 -4.46 -18.74 14.81
C LEU A 101 -3.07 -18.14 15.09
N LEU A 102 -2.70 -18.03 16.37
CA LEU A 102 -1.39 -17.56 16.81
C LEU A 102 -0.75 -18.56 17.79
N PRO A 103 0.59 -18.68 17.82
CA PRO A 103 1.25 -19.54 18.80
C PRO A 103 1.01 -19.07 20.23
N GLN A 104 0.37 -19.93 21.05
CA GLN A 104 -0.04 -19.58 22.42
C GLN A 104 1.13 -19.11 23.30
N LYS A 105 2.33 -19.66 23.09
CA LYS A 105 3.54 -19.26 23.81
C LYS A 105 3.89 -17.78 23.62
N LEU A 106 3.69 -17.24 22.41
CA LEU A 106 3.96 -15.84 22.09
C LEU A 106 2.86 -14.93 22.66
N VAL A 107 1.61 -15.37 22.57
CA VAL A 107 0.44 -14.66 23.12
C VAL A 107 0.53 -14.51 24.64
N CYS A 108 0.96 -15.55 25.37
CA CYS A 108 1.18 -15.47 26.82
C CYS A 108 2.22 -14.40 27.19
N SER A 109 3.22 -14.17 26.34
CA SER A 109 4.22 -13.11 26.51
C SER A 109 3.85 -11.76 25.88
N ALA A 110 2.66 -11.62 25.28
CA ALA A 110 2.31 -10.41 24.54
C ALA A 110 2.37 -9.14 25.40
N ALA A 111 2.04 -9.22 26.70
CA ALA A 111 2.13 -8.06 27.59
C ALA A 111 3.54 -7.48 27.67
N SER A 112 4.58 -8.33 27.79
CA SER A 112 5.97 -7.85 27.86
C SER A 112 6.48 -7.43 26.50
N LEU A 113 6.18 -8.20 25.46
CA LEU A 113 6.59 -7.88 24.08
C LEU A 113 6.06 -6.53 23.61
N LEU A 114 4.79 -6.22 23.92
CA LEU A 114 4.18 -4.94 23.57
C LEU A 114 4.76 -3.76 24.36
N GLN A 115 5.36 -4.00 25.54
CA GLN A 115 6.02 -2.94 26.30
C GLN A 115 7.43 -2.66 25.80
N THR A 116 8.21 -3.71 25.56
CA THR A 116 9.59 -3.58 25.07
C THR A 116 9.65 -3.09 23.63
N ALA A 117 8.67 -3.45 22.80
CA ALA A 117 8.55 -3.01 21.40
C ALA A 117 9.82 -3.26 20.56
N SER A 118 10.54 -4.34 20.86
CA SER A 118 11.71 -4.83 20.13
C SER A 118 11.94 -6.31 20.37
N GLY A 119 12.83 -6.90 19.57
CA GLY A 119 13.33 -8.26 19.75
C GLY A 119 12.65 -9.32 18.88
N THR A 120 13.29 -10.48 18.78
CA THR A 120 12.93 -11.58 17.86
C THR A 120 11.54 -12.14 18.12
N ARG A 121 11.17 -12.34 19.39
CA ARG A 121 9.84 -12.85 19.77
C ARG A 121 8.69 -11.92 19.37
N LEU A 122 8.93 -10.60 19.39
CA LEU A 122 7.95 -9.63 18.92
C LEU A 122 7.80 -9.75 17.40
N LEU A 123 8.93 -9.82 16.68
CA LEU A 123 8.93 -10.02 15.24
C LEU A 123 8.21 -11.31 14.84
N GLU A 124 8.47 -12.43 15.54
CA GLU A 124 7.76 -13.71 15.30
C GLU A 124 6.25 -13.56 15.47
N LEU A 125 5.81 -12.89 16.54
CA LEU A 125 4.40 -12.63 16.78
C LEU A 125 3.78 -11.79 15.65
N LEU A 126 4.46 -10.72 15.24
CA LEU A 126 4.00 -9.83 14.16
C LEU A 126 4.00 -10.54 12.80
N CYS A 127 4.98 -11.40 12.53
CA CYS A 127 5.01 -12.23 11.31
C CYS A 127 3.84 -13.20 11.26
N HIS A 128 3.54 -13.90 12.36
CA HIS A 128 2.38 -14.78 12.43
C HIS A 128 1.06 -14.01 12.26
N LEU A 129 0.97 -12.81 12.84
CA LEU A 129 -0.19 -11.95 12.67
C LEU A 129 -0.31 -11.44 11.22
N ALA A 130 0.80 -11.08 10.58
CA ALA A 130 0.85 -10.64 9.19
C ALA A 130 0.49 -11.76 8.21
N ASP A 131 0.99 -12.98 8.42
CA ASP A 131 0.59 -14.16 7.64
C ASP A 131 -0.92 -14.42 7.76
N HIS A 132 -1.46 -14.32 8.97
CA HIS A 132 -2.89 -14.45 9.19
C HIS A 132 -3.69 -13.34 8.49
N ALA A 133 -3.22 -12.09 8.56
CA ALA A 133 -3.84 -10.97 7.86
C ALA A 133 -3.81 -11.17 6.34
N LEU A 134 -2.69 -11.62 5.77
CA LEU A 134 -2.57 -11.95 4.35
C LEU A 134 -3.56 -13.03 3.92
N ARG A 135 -3.66 -14.12 4.69
CA ARG A 135 -4.65 -15.17 4.43
C ARG A 135 -6.08 -14.63 4.49
N THR A 136 -6.37 -13.74 5.44
CA THR A 136 -7.70 -13.16 5.64
C THR A 136 -8.07 -12.21 4.49
N VAL A 137 -7.14 -11.37 4.03
CA VAL A 137 -7.37 -10.49 2.88
C VAL A 137 -7.50 -11.34 1.60
N HIS A 138 -6.64 -12.35 1.43
CA HIS A 138 -6.71 -13.24 0.29
C HIS A 138 -8.05 -13.99 0.22
N THR A 139 -8.55 -14.52 1.34
CA THR A 139 -9.86 -15.21 1.36
C THR A 139 -11.02 -14.27 1.05
N GLN A 140 -10.93 -13.00 1.45
CA GLN A 140 -11.93 -11.98 1.12
C GLN A 140 -11.90 -11.57 -0.35
N MET A 141 -10.70 -11.43 -0.95
CA MET A 141 -10.54 -11.03 -2.35
C MET A 141 -10.80 -12.18 -3.33
N PHE A 142 -10.45 -13.41 -2.95
CA PHE A 142 -10.56 -14.62 -3.78
C PHE A 142 -11.38 -15.70 -3.08
N PRO A 143 -12.71 -15.50 -2.92
CA PRO A 143 -13.57 -16.47 -2.25
C PRO A 143 -13.71 -17.80 -3.01
N ALA A 144 -13.51 -17.80 -4.34
CA ALA A 144 -13.63 -18.98 -5.19
C ALA A 144 -12.50 -20.01 -4.96
N ASP A 145 -11.27 -19.56 -4.75
CA ASP A 145 -10.08 -20.43 -4.60
C ASP A 145 -10.09 -21.26 -3.31
N ASN A 146 -10.81 -20.79 -2.29
CA ASN A 146 -10.97 -21.49 -1.00
C ASN A 146 -12.18 -22.42 -0.93
N SER A 147 -13.00 -22.50 -2.00
CA SER A 147 -14.02 -23.54 -2.08
C SER A 147 -13.32 -24.88 -2.28
N VAL A 148 -13.14 -25.62 -1.20
CA VAL A 148 -12.89 -27.06 -1.28
C VAL A 148 -14.17 -27.64 -1.89
N PRO A 149 -14.14 -28.29 -3.07
CA PRO A 149 -15.32 -28.90 -3.67
C PRO A 149 -16.07 -29.72 -2.63
N ALA A 150 -17.42 -29.62 -2.59
CA ALA A 150 -18.24 -30.26 -1.55
C ALA A 150 -17.94 -31.76 -1.34
N GLN A 151 -17.46 -32.43 -2.41
CA GLN A 151 -16.98 -33.81 -2.39
C GLN A 151 -15.76 -34.00 -1.47
N LEU A 152 -14.79 -33.08 -1.50
CA LEU A 152 -13.62 -33.09 -0.61
C LEU A 152 -13.99 -32.68 0.83
N THR A 153 -15.04 -31.89 1.04
CA THR A 153 -15.56 -31.58 2.40
C THR A 153 -16.07 -32.85 3.09
N HIS A 154 -16.79 -33.70 2.36
CA HIS A 154 -17.27 -34.99 2.87
C HIS A 154 -16.11 -35.97 3.15
N VAL A 155 -15.07 -35.96 2.32
CA VAL A 155 -13.84 -36.75 2.54
C VAL A 155 -13.06 -36.24 3.76
N LEU A 156 -12.90 -34.93 3.92
CA LEU A 156 -12.24 -34.33 5.09
C LEU A 156 -13.02 -34.54 6.39
N GLN A 157 -14.36 -34.54 6.33
CA GLN A 157 -15.21 -34.90 7.47
C GLN A 157 -15.08 -36.38 7.86
N LYS A 158 -14.96 -37.28 6.89
CA LYS A 158 -14.64 -38.70 7.14
C LYS A 158 -13.23 -38.88 7.71
N LEU A 159 -12.24 -38.15 7.19
CA LEU A 159 -10.86 -38.17 7.71
C LEU A 159 -10.75 -37.57 9.11
N THR A 160 -11.53 -36.53 9.45
CA THR A 160 -11.55 -35.95 10.80
C THR A 160 -12.29 -36.82 11.81
N LYS A 161 -13.34 -37.55 11.40
CA LYS A 161 -13.93 -38.64 12.20
C LYS A 161 -12.93 -39.76 12.45
N ASN A 162 -12.23 -40.24 11.40
CA ASN A 162 -11.14 -41.21 11.55
C ASN A 162 -10.01 -40.67 12.45
N ARG A 163 -9.71 -39.37 12.41
CA ARG A 163 -8.68 -38.74 13.25
C ARG A 163 -9.05 -38.68 14.74
N GLN A 164 -10.34 -38.67 15.08
CA GLN A 164 -10.80 -38.84 16.46
C GLN A 164 -10.71 -40.30 16.92
N GLU A 165 -10.89 -41.26 16.01
CA GLU A 165 -10.65 -42.69 16.27
C GLU A 165 -9.14 -43.00 16.48
N ILE A 166 -8.23 -42.27 15.83
CA ILE A 166 -6.75 -42.37 16.06
C ILE A 166 -6.36 -42.07 17.51
N ARG A 167 -7.09 -41.17 18.21
CA ARG A 167 -6.84 -40.90 19.64
C ARG A 167 -7.10 -42.12 20.53
N THR A 168 -7.79 -43.14 20.02
CA THR A 168 -8.06 -44.41 20.73
C THR A 168 -7.07 -45.54 20.40
N GLY A 169 -5.95 -45.23 19.72
CA GLY A 169 -4.80 -46.13 19.65
C GLY A 169 -4.86 -47.23 18.60
N ARG A 170 -5.54 -47.00 17.47
CA ARG A 170 -5.45 -47.87 16.28
C ARG A 170 -4.84 -47.08 15.12
N GLU A 171 -3.75 -47.60 14.57
CA GLU A 171 -3.02 -47.00 13.45
C GLU A 171 -3.86 -47.10 12.15
N PRO A 172 -4.16 -45.99 11.45
CA PRO A 172 -4.77 -46.06 10.13
C PRO A 172 -3.75 -45.64 9.07
N SER A 173 -3.40 -46.58 8.19
CA SER A 173 -2.90 -46.26 6.87
C SER A 173 -4.02 -45.57 6.07
N LEU A 174 -3.71 -44.42 5.48
CA LEU A 174 -4.60 -43.79 4.51
C LEU A 174 -4.80 -44.79 3.35
N PRO A 175 -6.03 -45.04 2.86
CA PRO A 175 -6.20 -45.89 1.69
C PRO A 175 -5.48 -45.23 0.50
N GLU A 176 -4.46 -45.92 -0.03
CA GLU A 176 -3.73 -45.55 -1.26
C GLU A 176 -4.61 -45.03 -2.41
N PRO A 177 -5.84 -45.54 -2.68
CA PRO A 177 -6.66 -45.01 -3.79
C PRO A 177 -7.13 -43.56 -3.63
N LEU A 178 -7.01 -42.94 -2.45
CA LEU A 178 -7.41 -41.54 -2.23
C LEU A 178 -6.25 -40.55 -2.25
N LEU A 179 -5.00 -41.03 -2.17
CA LEU A 179 -3.80 -40.19 -2.23
C LEU A 179 -3.55 -39.68 -3.64
N SER A 180 -3.69 -40.54 -4.65
CA SER A 180 -3.46 -40.16 -6.05
C SER A 180 -4.40 -39.06 -6.55
N PRO A 181 -5.75 -39.15 -6.39
CA PRO A 181 -6.64 -38.08 -6.86
C PRO A 181 -6.43 -36.76 -6.14
N LEU A 182 -6.02 -36.78 -4.86
CA LEU A 182 -5.72 -35.57 -4.09
C LEU A 182 -4.41 -34.91 -4.55
N ILE A 183 -3.39 -35.72 -4.83
CA ILE A 183 -2.12 -35.24 -5.40
C ILE A 183 -2.35 -34.69 -6.81
N ASP A 184 -3.18 -35.34 -7.63
CA ASP A 184 -3.50 -34.87 -8.98
C ASP A 184 -4.38 -33.60 -8.95
N ALA A 185 -5.32 -33.51 -8.00
CA ALA A 185 -6.08 -32.30 -7.75
C ALA A 185 -5.21 -31.14 -7.22
N SER A 186 -4.17 -31.42 -6.42
CA SER A 186 -3.24 -30.38 -5.98
C SER A 186 -2.33 -29.92 -7.11
N LYS A 187 -1.85 -30.86 -7.95
CA LYS A 187 -1.00 -30.57 -9.12
C LYS A 187 -1.73 -29.76 -10.20
N SER A 188 -2.99 -30.09 -10.47
CA SER A 188 -3.82 -29.31 -11.41
C SER A 188 -4.03 -27.89 -10.89
N ARG A 189 -4.36 -27.71 -9.60
CA ARG A 189 -4.48 -26.37 -9.00
C ARG A 189 -3.19 -25.56 -9.06
N THR A 190 -2.02 -26.18 -8.83
CA THR A 190 -0.74 -25.48 -8.99
C THR A 190 -0.51 -25.08 -10.44
N SER A 191 -0.79 -25.97 -11.40
CA SER A 191 -0.67 -25.69 -12.84
C SER A 191 -1.57 -24.54 -13.28
N ASP A 192 -2.85 -24.56 -12.89
CA ASP A 192 -3.80 -23.50 -13.23
C ASP A 192 -3.37 -22.14 -12.63
N SER A 193 -2.86 -22.15 -11.40
CA SER A 193 -2.34 -20.94 -10.76
C SER A 193 -1.07 -20.39 -11.43
N GLU A 194 -0.21 -21.27 -11.95
CA GLU A 194 0.97 -20.90 -12.72
C GLU A 194 0.59 -20.27 -14.06
N GLU A 195 -0.39 -20.84 -14.78
CA GLU A 195 -0.90 -20.27 -16.03
C GLU A 195 -1.52 -18.89 -15.84
N LEU A 196 -2.33 -18.70 -14.79
CA LEU A 196 -2.90 -17.40 -14.46
C LEU A 196 -1.81 -16.38 -14.12
N PHE A 197 -0.79 -16.78 -13.35
CA PHE A 197 0.35 -15.92 -13.03
C PHE A 197 1.12 -15.51 -14.28
N LEU A 198 1.44 -16.45 -15.17
CA LEU A 198 2.13 -16.17 -16.42
C LEU A 198 1.34 -15.20 -17.31
N ARG A 199 0.01 -15.38 -17.39
CA ARG A 199 -0.87 -14.48 -18.15
C ARG A 199 -0.89 -13.06 -17.58
N VAL A 200 -0.91 -12.93 -16.24
CA VAL A 200 -0.85 -11.62 -15.57
C VAL A 200 0.51 -10.96 -15.81
N CYS A 201 1.60 -11.72 -15.76
CA CYS A 201 2.94 -11.23 -16.10
C CYS A 201 3.01 -10.74 -17.54
N GLU A 202 2.52 -11.53 -18.51
CA GLU A 202 2.51 -11.17 -19.93
C GLU A 202 1.72 -9.89 -20.20
N ASN A 203 0.52 -9.77 -19.62
CA ASN A 203 -0.29 -8.55 -19.71
C ASN A 203 0.43 -7.33 -19.10
N SER A 204 1.13 -7.54 -17.99
CA SER A 204 1.88 -6.47 -17.31
C SER A 204 3.09 -6.04 -18.14
N THR A 205 3.81 -6.97 -18.76
CA THR A 205 4.93 -6.69 -19.66
C THR A 205 4.46 -5.94 -20.90
N SER A 206 3.38 -6.40 -21.54
CA SER A 206 2.80 -5.72 -22.70
C SER A 206 2.36 -4.29 -22.38
N SER A 207 1.70 -4.10 -21.23
CA SER A 207 1.34 -2.76 -20.73
C SER A 207 2.59 -1.89 -20.52
N HIS A 208 3.62 -2.43 -19.87
CA HIS A 208 4.87 -1.69 -19.62
C HIS A 208 5.57 -1.28 -20.92
N GLU A 209 5.59 -2.13 -21.94
CA GLU A 209 6.13 -1.79 -23.26
C GLU A 209 5.33 -0.67 -23.94
N ALA A 210 3.99 -0.70 -23.84
CA ALA A 210 3.14 0.35 -24.36
C ALA A 210 3.42 1.71 -23.67
N TRP A 211 3.49 1.73 -22.33
CA TRP A 211 3.84 2.94 -21.58
C TRP A 211 5.24 3.45 -21.93
N LYS A 212 6.21 2.55 -22.09
CA LYS A 212 7.57 2.90 -22.50
C LYS A 212 7.60 3.52 -23.91
N ALA A 213 6.82 2.99 -24.85
CA ALA A 213 6.71 3.55 -26.18
C ALA A 213 6.14 4.99 -26.16
N VAL A 214 5.09 5.22 -25.37
CA VAL A 214 4.51 6.56 -25.18
C VAL A 214 5.52 7.52 -24.55
N ALA A 215 6.23 7.09 -23.50
CA ALA A 215 7.25 7.90 -22.83
C ALA A 215 8.40 8.27 -23.78
N ASN A 216 8.86 7.34 -24.61
CA ASN A 216 9.89 7.58 -25.61
C ASN A 216 9.43 8.58 -26.68
N SER A 217 8.19 8.44 -27.17
CA SER A 217 7.59 9.38 -28.11
C SER A 217 7.52 10.79 -27.52
N LEU A 218 7.01 10.94 -26.29
CA LEU A 218 6.94 12.22 -25.59
C LEU A 218 8.34 12.83 -25.41
N THR A 219 9.31 12.03 -24.98
CA THR A 219 10.70 12.48 -24.79
C THR A 219 11.31 12.96 -26.11
N SER A 220 11.05 12.27 -27.23
CA SER A 220 11.48 12.71 -28.56
C SER A 220 10.86 14.06 -28.92
N THR A 221 9.54 14.18 -28.80
CA THR A 221 8.84 15.43 -29.13
C THR A 221 9.31 16.60 -28.27
N TYR A 222 9.62 16.37 -26.99
CA TYR A 222 10.16 17.38 -26.10
C TYR A 222 11.57 17.83 -26.54
N ARG A 223 12.44 16.89 -26.92
CA ARG A 223 13.77 17.22 -27.46
C ARG A 223 13.67 18.03 -28.75
N ASP A 224 12.73 17.69 -29.64
CA ASP A 224 12.51 18.45 -30.88
C ASP A 224 12.02 19.87 -30.61
N LEU A 225 11.09 20.03 -29.66
CA LEU A 225 10.62 21.35 -29.22
C LEU A 225 11.73 22.17 -28.59
N LEU A 226 12.57 21.55 -27.77
CA LEU A 226 13.72 22.22 -27.16
C LEU A 226 14.71 22.69 -28.23
N ALA A 227 15.00 21.85 -29.24
CA ALA A 227 15.85 22.21 -30.36
C ALA A 227 15.27 23.41 -31.14
N LYS A 228 13.96 23.38 -31.44
CA LYS A 228 13.27 24.51 -32.09
C LYS A 228 13.32 25.78 -31.25
N ASN A 229 13.13 25.67 -29.94
CA ASN A 229 13.20 26.81 -29.03
C ASN A 229 14.61 27.43 -29.04
N SER A 230 15.65 26.60 -28.94
CA SER A 230 17.04 27.08 -29.02
C SER A 230 17.37 27.73 -30.36
N ALA A 231 16.80 27.24 -31.47
CA ALA A 231 16.97 27.85 -32.79
C ALA A 231 16.27 29.22 -32.89
N LEU A 232 15.10 29.36 -32.25
CA LEU A 232 14.40 30.64 -32.16
C LEU A 232 15.15 31.65 -31.30
N GLU A 233 15.70 31.22 -30.16
CA GLU A 233 16.54 32.05 -29.30
C GLU A 233 17.78 32.54 -30.06
N GLN A 234 18.47 31.65 -30.78
CA GLN A 234 19.59 32.05 -31.65
C GLN A 234 19.18 33.01 -32.77
N ALA A 235 17.97 32.85 -33.33
CA ALA A 235 17.46 33.77 -34.34
C ALA A 235 17.15 35.15 -33.73
N LEU A 236 16.64 35.18 -32.51
CA LEU A 236 16.38 36.40 -31.74
C LEU A 236 17.68 37.15 -31.42
N ASP A 237 18.72 36.45 -30.96
CA ASP A 237 20.05 37.02 -30.67
C ASP A 237 20.76 37.56 -31.91
N ARG A 238 20.42 37.04 -33.10
CA ARG A 238 20.96 37.50 -34.39
C ARG A 238 20.21 38.70 -34.96
N LEU A 239 19.04 39.04 -34.44
CA LEU A 239 18.40 40.29 -34.81
C LEU A 239 19.26 41.43 -34.26
N PRO A 240 19.60 42.44 -35.08
CA PRO A 240 20.22 43.64 -34.53
C PRO A 240 19.29 44.21 -33.45
N GLU A 241 19.83 44.56 -32.28
CA GLU A 241 19.10 45.44 -31.36
C GLU A 241 18.62 46.61 -32.22
N ARG A 242 17.33 46.88 -32.19
CA ARG A 242 16.76 48.00 -32.94
C ARG A 242 17.35 49.27 -32.34
N GLU A 243 18.51 49.68 -32.84
CA GLU A 243 19.02 51.02 -32.70
C GLU A 243 17.89 51.93 -33.14
N GLN A 244 17.33 52.63 -32.15
CA GLN A 244 16.55 53.86 -32.25
C GLN A 244 15.84 54.02 -33.59
N ALA A 245 14.56 53.63 -33.67
CA ALA A 245 13.72 54.18 -34.74
C ALA A 245 13.65 55.70 -34.53
N PRO A 246 14.22 56.53 -35.43
CA PRO A 246 14.07 57.96 -35.30
C PRO A 246 12.65 58.34 -35.74
N ALA A 247 12.01 59.20 -34.94
CA ALA A 247 10.96 60.12 -35.37
C ALA A 247 9.68 59.55 -36.03
N PHE A 248 9.00 58.56 -35.41
CA PHE A 248 7.61 58.23 -35.79
C PHE A 248 6.58 58.50 -34.66
N SER A 249 7.00 59.11 -33.55
CA SER A 249 6.18 59.27 -32.34
C SER A 249 5.66 60.69 -32.08
N GLU A 250 6.11 61.72 -32.82
CA GLU A 250 5.56 63.09 -32.69
C GLU A 250 4.41 63.36 -33.65
N GLU A 251 4.45 62.84 -34.88
CA GLU A 251 3.42 63.10 -35.89
C GLU A 251 2.06 62.49 -35.52
N VAL A 252 2.05 61.32 -34.88
CA VAL A 252 0.82 60.66 -34.41
C VAL A 252 0.26 61.33 -33.14
N ARG A 253 1.14 61.93 -32.31
CA ARG A 253 0.73 62.65 -31.09
C ARG A 253 0.04 63.98 -31.44
N ALA A 254 0.49 64.67 -32.50
CA ALA A 254 -0.15 65.89 -32.99
C ALA A 254 -1.53 65.65 -33.64
N VAL A 255 -1.77 64.44 -34.18
CA VAL A 255 -3.06 64.06 -34.79
C VAL A 255 -4.10 63.62 -33.76
N MET A 256 -3.68 63.20 -32.56
CA MET A 256 -4.57 62.67 -31.50
C MET A 256 -4.92 63.66 -30.38
N GLU A 257 -4.54 64.94 -30.47
CA GLU A 257 -5.06 65.94 -29.51
C GLU A 257 -6.54 66.26 -29.82
N PRO A 258 -7.46 66.06 -28.86
CA PRO A 258 -8.86 66.39 -29.06
C PRO A 258 -9.01 67.91 -29.11
N ARG A 259 -9.42 68.45 -30.27
CA ARG A 259 -9.85 69.85 -30.37
C ARG A 259 -10.98 70.09 -29.37
N LEU A 260 -10.69 70.89 -28.34
CA LEU A 260 -11.70 71.39 -27.41
C LEU A 260 -12.78 72.13 -28.22
N TYR A 261 -14.00 71.60 -28.17
CA TYR A 261 -15.18 72.24 -28.72
C TYR A 261 -15.56 73.42 -27.82
N ASP A 262 -15.43 74.65 -28.35
CA ASP A 262 -15.96 75.85 -27.73
C ASP A 262 -17.41 76.09 -28.24
N PRO A 263 -18.45 75.98 -27.39
CA PRO A 263 -19.84 76.06 -27.84
C PRO A 263 -20.33 77.47 -28.22
N ARG A 264 -19.45 78.48 -28.29
CA ARG A 264 -19.85 79.88 -28.56
C ARG A 264 -19.41 80.47 -29.89
N ALA A 265 -18.57 79.79 -30.67
CA ALA A 265 -18.16 80.25 -31.99
C ALA A 265 -18.49 79.20 -33.04
N GLY A 266 -19.65 79.34 -33.67
CA GLY A 266 -20.12 78.43 -34.73
C GLY A 266 -19.37 78.63 -36.05
N THR A 267 -18.05 78.40 -36.10
CA THR A 267 -17.31 78.21 -37.36
C THR A 267 -16.00 77.46 -37.10
N VAL A 268 -15.77 76.38 -37.85
CA VAL A 268 -14.58 75.53 -37.82
C VAL A 268 -13.43 76.21 -38.58
N ILE A 269 -12.25 76.32 -37.96
CA ILE A 269 -10.96 76.34 -38.67
C ILE A 269 -10.29 75.00 -38.36
#